data_AF-A0AAD9MNA8-F1
#
_entry.id   AF-A0AAD9MNA8-F1
#
_cell.length_a   1.000
_cell.length_b   1.000
_cell.length_c   1.000
_cell.angle_alpha   90.00
_cell.angle_beta   90.00
_cell.angle_gamma   90.00
#
_symmetry.space_group_name_H-M   'P 1'
#
loop_
_entity.id
_entity.type
_entity.pdbx_description
1 polymer ?
#
loop_
_entity_poly.entity_id
_entity_poly.type
_entity_poly.pdbx_seq_one_letter_code
_entity_poly.pdbx_strand_id
1 'polypeptide(L)'
;MHHHRIMMDKYHPGYFGKVGMRHFHLTRNKYYSPIINVEKIWSLVGDEARAKAAESKDSAALIDVTKYGYFKVLGKGQIPNQPLLVRAKFVSKLAEQKIKAAGGAVELVA
;
A
#
# COMPACT_ATOMS: atom_id res chain seq x y z
N MET A 1 -19.15 -21.10 -33.94
CA MET A 1 -17.83 -20.82 -33.34
C MET A 1 -17.25 -22.09 -32.67
N HIS A 2 -17.32 -23.26 -33.33
CA HIS A 2 -16.86 -24.54 -32.76
C HIS A 2 -15.45 -24.94 -33.19
N HIS A 3 -14.98 -24.42 -34.33
CA HIS A 3 -13.67 -24.73 -34.91
C HIS A 3 -12.50 -24.13 -34.11
N HIS A 4 -12.75 -23.10 -33.28
CA HIS A 4 -11.74 -22.51 -32.39
C HIS A 4 -11.78 -23.06 -30.97
N ARG A 5 -12.51 -24.16 -30.71
CA ARG A 5 -12.65 -24.72 -29.36
C ARG A 5 -11.30 -25.05 -28.73
N ILE A 6 -10.40 -25.69 -29.48
CA ILE A 6 -9.06 -26.05 -28.97
C ILE A 6 -8.27 -24.80 -28.56
N MET A 7 -8.36 -23.73 -29.35
CA MET A 7 -7.68 -22.47 -29.05
C MET A 7 -8.25 -21.81 -27.79
N MET A 8 -9.58 -21.78 -27.64
CA MET A 8 -10.24 -21.20 -26.47
C MET A 8 -9.97 -22.02 -25.20
N ASP A 9 -10.09 -23.35 -25.27
CA ASP A 9 -9.87 -24.24 -24.12
C ASP A 9 -8.39 -24.22 -23.68
N LYS A 10 -7.44 -24.11 -24.64
CA LYS A 10 -6.00 -24.14 -24.35
C LYS A 10 -5.44 -22.80 -23.86
N TYR A 11 -5.85 -21.68 -24.47
CA TYR A 11 -5.24 -20.37 -24.22
C TYR A 11 -6.13 -19.40 -23.44
N HIS A 12 -7.44 -19.67 -23.36
CA HIS A 12 -8.40 -18.80 -22.68
C HIS A 12 -9.27 -19.56 -21.66
N PRO A 13 -8.65 -20.30 -20.71
CA PRO A 13 -9.42 -21.02 -19.71
C PRO A 13 -10.26 -20.05 -18.86
N GLY A 14 -11.51 -20.43 -18.58
CA GLY A 14 -12.45 -19.61 -17.81
C GLY A 14 -13.17 -18.52 -18.60
N TYR A 15 -12.94 -18.41 -19.92
CA TYR A 15 -13.66 -17.45 -20.77
C TYR A 15 -15.17 -17.74 -20.83
N PHE A 16 -15.54 -19.01 -20.93
CA PHE A 16 -16.94 -19.45 -20.89
C PHE A 16 -17.35 -19.82 -19.46
N GLY A 17 -18.43 -19.21 -18.97
CA GLY A 17 -18.99 -19.45 -17.65
C GLY A 17 -19.50 -18.18 -17.00
N LYS A 18 -20.09 -18.31 -15.81
CA LYS A 18 -20.46 -17.18 -14.94
C LYS A 18 -19.86 -17.45 -13.57
N VAL A 19 -19.17 -16.46 -12.99
CA VAL A 19 -18.48 -16.58 -11.70
C VAL A 19 -18.77 -15.36 -10.83
N GLY A 20 -19.03 -15.60 -9.55
CA GLY A 20 -19.13 -14.55 -8.53
C GLY A 20 -20.44 -13.74 -8.56
N MET A 21 -20.52 -12.79 -7.63
CA MET A 21 -21.67 -11.89 -7.49
C MET A 21 -21.54 -10.68 -8.42
N ARG A 22 -22.64 -10.27 -9.07
CA ARG A 22 -22.67 -9.07 -9.91
C ARG A 22 -22.89 -7.81 -9.06
N HIS A 23 -21.94 -6.88 -9.12
CA HIS A 23 -22.08 -5.56 -8.48
C HIS A 23 -22.73 -4.56 -9.44
N PHE A 24 -24.02 -4.25 -9.23
CA PHE A 24 -24.75 -3.28 -10.02
C PHE A 24 -24.32 -1.84 -9.65
N HIS A 25 -24.29 -0.94 -10.65
CA HIS A 25 -23.88 0.47 -10.47
C HIS A 25 -22.52 0.63 -9.76
N LEU A 26 -21.50 -0.08 -10.25
CA LEU A 26 -20.14 -0.02 -9.71
C LEU A 26 -19.54 1.39 -9.82
N THR A 27 -19.37 2.05 -8.68
CA THR A 27 -18.67 3.33 -8.55
C THR A 27 -17.22 3.11 -8.13
N ARG A 28 -16.28 3.21 -9.08
CA ARG A 28 -14.85 2.87 -8.85
C ARG A 28 -14.17 3.75 -7.79
N ASN A 29 -14.60 5.00 -7.63
CA ASN A 29 -14.01 5.93 -6.65
C ASN A 29 -14.11 5.41 -5.20
N LYS A 30 -15.16 4.65 -4.86
CA LYS A 30 -15.32 4.07 -3.51
C LYS A 30 -14.30 2.97 -3.21
N TYR A 31 -13.77 2.33 -4.25
CA TYR A 31 -12.78 1.24 -4.15
C TYR A 31 -11.35 1.73 -4.38
N TYR A 32 -11.17 3.02 -4.65
CA TYR A 32 -9.86 3.59 -4.88
C TYR A 32 -9.04 3.54 -3.59
N SER A 33 -8.01 2.69 -3.56
CA SER A 33 -7.12 2.53 -2.41
C SER A 33 -5.72 2.14 -2.89
N PRO A 34 -4.93 3.10 -3.43
CA PRO A 34 -3.56 2.83 -3.83
C PRO A 34 -2.70 2.46 -2.63
N ILE A 35 -1.78 1.53 -2.87
CA ILE A 35 -1.04 0.83 -1.82
C ILE A 35 0.44 1.20 -1.86
N ILE A 36 1.03 1.40 -0.69
CA ILE A 36 2.48 1.48 -0.49
C ILE A 36 2.93 0.48 0.58
N ASN A 37 4.13 -0.06 0.42
CA ASN A 37 4.76 -0.94 1.42
C ASN A 37 5.73 -0.18 2.32
N VAL A 38 5.93 -0.65 3.55
CA VAL A 38 6.85 -0.04 4.53
C VAL A 38 8.28 0.16 4.00
N GLU A 39 8.77 -0.75 3.14
CA GLU A 39 10.09 -0.63 2.51
C GLU A 39 10.26 0.62 1.62
N LYS A 40 9.17 1.13 1.05
CA LYS A 40 9.20 2.26 0.11
C LYS A 40 8.86 3.60 0.77
N ILE A 41 8.46 3.63 2.05
CA ILE A 41 8.00 4.89 2.66
C ILE A 41 9.12 5.93 2.68
N TRP A 42 10.35 5.52 2.97
CA TRP A 42 11.53 6.40 2.96
C TRP A 42 11.97 6.84 1.56
N SER A 43 11.46 6.22 0.49
CA SER A 43 11.70 6.70 -0.88
C SER A 43 10.80 7.87 -1.27
N LEU A 44 9.75 8.15 -0.50
CA LEU A 44 8.88 9.31 -0.72
C LEU A 44 9.51 10.62 -0.26
N VAL A 45 10.45 10.53 0.68
CA VAL A 45 11.24 11.67 1.17
C VAL A 45 12.62 11.63 0.52
N GLY A 46 13.10 12.78 0.05
CA GLY A 46 14.44 12.87 -0.52
C GLY A 46 15.53 12.50 0.49
N ASP A 47 16.73 12.16 -0.01
CA ASP A 47 17.84 11.69 0.81
C ASP A 47 18.26 12.69 1.90
N GLU A 48 18.13 13.99 1.63
CA GLU A 48 18.41 15.05 2.61
C GLU A 48 17.50 14.98 3.83
N ALA A 49 16.19 14.75 3.63
CA ALA A 49 15.23 14.66 4.72
C ALA A 49 15.43 13.37 5.53
N ARG A 50 15.86 12.29 4.85
CA ARG A 50 16.21 11.03 5.49
C ARG A 50 17.49 11.14 6.33
N ALA A 51 18.51 11.85 5.85
CA ALA A 51 19.74 12.09 6.59
C ALA A 51 19.48 12.93 7.86
N LYS A 52 18.70 14.01 7.75
CA LYS A 52 18.30 14.84 8.90
C LYS A 52 17.52 14.05 9.95
N ALA A 53 16.62 13.16 9.52
CA ALA A 53 15.88 12.28 10.42
C ALA A 53 16.76 11.20 11.07
N ALA A 54 17.93 10.89 10.50
CA ALA A 54 18.90 9.97 11.11
C ALA A 54 19.69 10.62 12.26
N GLU A 55 19.91 11.93 12.20
CA GLU A 55 20.70 12.69 13.17
C GLU A 55 19.94 12.95 14.47
N SER A 56 18.62 13.17 14.38
CA SER A 56 17.77 13.44 15.55
C SER A 56 17.03 12.18 16.01
N LYS A 57 17.47 11.58 17.13
CA LYS A 57 16.80 10.42 17.74
C LYS A 57 15.52 10.78 18.49
N ASP A 58 15.36 12.05 18.88
CA ASP A 58 14.24 12.52 19.71
C ASP A 58 13.04 13.00 18.88
N SER A 59 13.21 13.24 17.57
CA SER A 59 12.14 13.72 16.69
C SER A 59 11.85 12.71 15.57
N ALA A 60 10.61 12.22 15.50
CA ALA A 60 10.18 11.34 14.42
C ALA A 60 9.86 12.12 13.14
N ALA A 61 10.28 11.59 11.98
CA ALA A 61 9.89 12.18 10.70
C ALA A 61 8.39 11.94 10.45
N LEU A 62 7.66 12.99 10.07
CA LEU A 62 6.26 12.87 9.66
C LEU A 62 6.18 12.65 8.15
N ILE A 63 5.68 11.48 7.74
CA ILE A 63 5.42 11.16 6.33
C ILE A 63 3.93 10.93 6.13
N ASP A 64 3.32 11.83 5.36
CA ASP A 64 1.93 11.72 4.94
C ASP A 64 1.85 11.08 3.57
N VAL A 65 1.45 9.81 3.52
CA VAL A 65 1.38 9.05 2.27
C VAL A 65 0.21 9.49 1.38
N THR A 66 -0.79 10.18 1.95
CA THR A 66 -1.95 10.65 1.19
C THR A 66 -1.59 11.77 0.22
N LYS A 67 -0.61 12.61 0.58
CA LYS A 67 -0.05 13.66 -0.29
C LYS A 67 0.64 13.09 -1.53
N TYR A 68 1.15 11.86 -1.42
CA TYR A 68 1.77 11.13 -2.53
C TYR A 68 0.77 10.21 -3.26
N GLY A 69 -0.52 10.32 -2.97
CA GLY A 69 -1.59 9.57 -3.64
C GLY A 69 -1.81 8.15 -3.11
N TYR A 70 -1.20 7.76 -1.99
CA TYR A 70 -1.39 6.44 -1.38
C TYR A 70 -2.35 6.49 -0.20
N PHE A 71 -3.27 5.53 -0.14
CA PHE A 71 -4.29 5.45 0.90
C PHE A 71 -4.02 4.33 1.90
N LYS A 72 -3.39 3.24 1.47
CA LYS A 72 -3.17 2.05 2.30
C LYS A 72 -1.70 1.69 2.45
N VAL A 73 -1.25 1.49 3.68
CA VAL A 73 0.11 1.03 4.01
C VAL A 73 0.12 -0.45 4.36
N LEU A 74 0.95 -1.23 3.65
CA LEU A 74 1.16 -2.65 3.86
C LEU A 74 2.56 -2.96 4.40
N GLY A 75 2.69 -4.09 5.09
CA GLY A 75 3.89 -4.42 5.87
C GLY A 75 4.97 -5.20 5.13
N LYS A 76 5.01 -5.22 3.80
CA LYS A 76 6.07 -5.93 3.05
C LYS A 76 7.43 -5.22 3.21
N GLY A 77 8.49 -6.01 3.38
CA GLY A 77 9.87 -5.55 3.45
C GLY A 77 10.28 -5.05 4.84
N GLN A 78 11.42 -4.36 4.91
CA GLN A 78 12.00 -3.86 6.16
C GLN A 78 11.98 -2.33 6.17
N ILE A 79 11.81 -1.77 7.36
CA ILE A 79 11.93 -0.34 7.61
C ILE A 79 13.27 -0.12 8.34
N PRO A 80 14.06 0.92 7.99
CA PRO A 80 15.25 1.25 8.76
C PRO A 80 14.88 1.57 10.21
N ASN A 81 15.84 1.38 11.12
CA ASN A 81 15.65 1.64 12.55
C ASN A 81 15.72 3.16 12.84
N GLN A 82 14.78 3.90 12.26
CA GLN A 82 14.62 5.35 12.36
C GLN A 82 13.16 5.64 12.73
N PRO A 83 12.89 6.40 13.81
CA PRO A 83 11.53 6.73 14.23
C PRO A 83 10.74 7.44 13.14
N LEU A 84 9.53 6.95 12.87
CA LEU A 84 8.69 7.45 11.78
C LEU A 84 7.23 7.59 12.21
N LEU A 85 6.64 8.76 12.01
CA LEU A 85 5.20 8.98 12.13
C LEU A 85 4.56 8.90 10.73
N VAL A 86 3.70 7.90 10.51
CA VAL A 86 3.05 7.68 9.21
C VAL A 86 1.59 8.09 9.27
N ARG A 87 1.19 9.02 8.40
CA ARG A 87 -0.21 9.39 8.18
C ARG A 87 -0.78 8.66 6.97
N ALA A 88 -1.84 7.88 7.17
CA ALA A 88 -2.49 7.10 6.11
C ALA A 88 -3.99 6.90 6.40
N LYS A 89 -4.79 6.56 5.37
CA LYS A 89 -6.22 6.23 5.57
C LYS A 89 -6.42 4.82 6.14
N PHE A 90 -5.62 3.87 5.67
CA PHE A 90 -5.68 2.47 6.07
C PHE A 90 -4.28 1.93 6.33
N VAL A 91 -4.13 1.13 7.38
CA VAL A 91 -2.85 0.47 7.70
C VAL A 91 -3.09 -0.99 8.05
N SER A 92 -2.26 -1.89 7.51
CA SER A 92 -2.30 -3.30 7.89
C SER A 92 -1.68 -3.51 9.29
N LYS A 93 -2.21 -4.48 10.05
CA LYS A 93 -1.68 -4.83 11.38
C LYS A 93 -0.16 -5.09 11.37
N LEU A 94 0.34 -5.78 10.35
CA LEU A 94 1.76 -6.08 10.22
C LEU A 94 2.60 -4.83 9.92
N ALA A 95 2.08 -3.87 9.14
CA ALA A 95 2.75 -2.58 8.93
C ALA A 95 2.83 -1.79 10.23
N GLU A 96 1.72 -1.72 10.98
CA GLU A 96 1.65 -1.01 12.25
C GLU A 96 2.65 -1.58 13.26
N GLN A 97 2.73 -2.92 13.38
CA GLN A 97 3.70 -3.59 14.24
C GLN A 97 5.15 -3.23 13.86
N LYS A 98 5.48 -3.20 12.57
CA LYS A 98 6.83 -2.85 12.10
C LYS A 98 7.18 -1.38 12.35
N ILE A 99 6.23 -0.47 12.11
CA ILE A 99 6.44 0.96 12.35
C ILE A 99 6.65 1.21 13.86
N LYS A 100 5.85 0.58 14.72
CA LYS A 100 6.02 0.65 16.18
C LYS A 100 7.34 0.04 16.65
N ALA A 101 7.76 -1.08 16.08
CA ALA A 101 9.04 -1.72 16.40
C ALA A 101 10.26 -0.84 16.03
N ALA A 102 10.13 0.02 15.01
CA ALA A 102 11.14 1.00 14.63
C ALA A 102 11.11 2.30 15.48
N GLY A 103 10.29 2.34 16.55
CA GLY A 103 10.12 3.52 17.39
C GLY A 103 9.17 4.58 16.81
N GLY A 104 8.41 4.22 15.77
CA GLY A 104 7.45 5.10 15.10
C GLY A 104 6.02 4.95 15.60
N ALA A 105 5.12 5.71 14.99
CA ALA A 105 3.69 5.65 15.24
C ALA A 105 2.88 5.82 13.93
N VAL A 106 1.61 5.44 13.98
CA VAL A 106 0.68 5.55 12.86
C VAL A 106 -0.46 6.47 13.27
N GLU A 107 -0.77 7.45 12.42
CA GLU A 107 -1.91 8.34 12.58
C GLU A 107 -2.89 8.11 11.42
N LEU A 108 -4.14 7.80 11.75
CA LEU A 108 -5.18 7.58 10.74
C LEU A 108 -5.78 8.91 10.31
N VAL A 109 -5.89 9.12 9.00
CA VAL A 109 -6.43 10.34 8.39
C VAL A 109 -7.63 9.99 7.50
N ALA A 110 -8.65 10.86 7.48
CA ALA A 110 -9.89 10.65 6.73
C ALA A 110 -9.72 10.76 5.20
#